data_AF-A0A661Y0C0-F1
#
_entry.id   AF-A0A661Y0C0-F1
#
_cell.length_a   1.000
_cell.length_b   1.000
_cell.length_c   1.000
_cell.angle_alpha   90.00
_cell.angle_beta   90.00
_cell.angle_gamma   90.00
#
_symmetry.space_group_name_H-M   'P 1'
#
loop_
_entity.id
_entity.type
_entity.pdbx_description
1 polymer ?
#
loop_
_entity_poly.entity_id
_entity_poly.type
_entity_poly.pdbx_seq_one_letter_code
_entity_poly.pdbx_strand_id
1 'polypeptide(L)'
;MQRYVEQLIEDLNEAAEKQHTSPYIEPPAEIEVDPMITELAMTPYKTIEKLTGIEQIVFPRSFRLSDKQISLILSTIFKLLDSFNIDLVDKPDYIPNEILYDVLVEYWSDYVQYLPSSGFDLEVCTGDSDTCPYLGFCNCDEDFLDEDEPPAHFSDNEDPEMPF
;
A
#
# COMPACT_ATOMS: atom_id res chain seq x y z
N MET A 1 26.59 -12.70 3.38
CA MET A 1 25.37 -11.95 3.03
C MET A 1 25.56 -10.97 1.90
N GLN A 2 26.63 -10.17 1.87
CA GLN A 2 26.82 -9.13 0.85
C GLN A 2 26.51 -9.55 -0.60
N ARG A 3 27.13 -10.65 -1.08
CA ARG A 3 26.87 -11.17 -2.43
C ARG A 3 25.41 -11.49 -2.73
N TYR A 4 24.66 -11.99 -1.74
CA TYR A 4 23.25 -12.31 -1.92
C TYR A 4 22.39 -11.06 -2.05
N VAL A 5 22.71 -10.03 -1.25
CA VAL A 5 22.05 -8.72 -1.34
C VAL A 5 22.32 -8.09 -2.72
N GLU A 6 23.55 -8.19 -3.23
CA GLU A 6 23.89 -7.72 -4.58
C GLU A 6 23.06 -8.43 -5.65
N GLN A 7 22.92 -9.76 -5.57
CA GLN A 7 22.08 -10.53 -6.49
C GLN A 7 20.61 -10.14 -6.41
N LEU A 8 20.06 -9.98 -5.21
CA LEU A 8 18.67 -9.53 -5.04
C LEU A 8 18.45 -8.14 -5.65
N ILE A 9 19.41 -7.23 -5.51
CA ILE A 9 19.34 -5.90 -6.12
C ILE A 9 19.41 -5.98 -7.65
N GLU A 10 20.27 -6.85 -8.20
CA GLU A 10 20.32 -7.12 -9.64
C GLU A 10 18.95 -7.62 -10.15
N ASP A 11 18.37 -8.61 -9.47
CA ASP A 11 17.05 -9.17 -9.82
C ASP A 11 15.93 -8.11 -9.76
N LEU A 12 15.91 -7.28 -8.70
CA LEU A 12 14.95 -6.18 -8.56
C LEU A 12 15.10 -5.13 -9.67
N ASN A 13 16.33 -4.78 -10.06
CA ASN A 13 16.56 -3.83 -11.16
C ASN A 13 16.18 -4.43 -12.52
N GLU A 14 16.49 -5.71 -12.77
CA GLU A 14 16.09 -6.39 -14.00
C GLU A 14 14.56 -6.43 -14.12
N ALA A 15 13.86 -6.70 -13.01
CA ALA A 15 12.40 -6.67 -12.96
C ALA A 15 11.84 -5.28 -13.30
N ALA A 16 12.48 -4.21 -12.80
CA ALA A 16 12.05 -2.82 -13.04
C ALA A 16 12.27 -2.34 -14.48
N GLU A 17 13.31 -2.84 -15.15
CA GLU A 17 13.65 -2.44 -16.53
C GLU A 17 12.86 -3.20 -17.59
N LYS A 18 12.27 -4.34 -17.23
CA LYS A 18 11.50 -5.16 -18.16
C LYS A 18 10.26 -4.41 -18.62
N GLN A 19 10.06 -4.27 -19.93
CA GLN A 19 8.82 -3.68 -20.44
C GLN A 19 7.61 -4.51 -20.01
N HIS A 20 6.75 -3.87 -19.22
CA HIS A 20 5.48 -4.45 -18.79
C HIS A 20 4.42 -4.04 -19.81
N THR A 21 3.95 -5.01 -20.61
CA THR A 21 2.81 -4.77 -21.49
C THR A 21 1.54 -4.69 -20.65
N SER A 22 0.86 -3.54 -20.68
CA SER A 22 -0.51 -3.43 -20.19
C SER A 22 -1.36 -4.52 -20.84
N PRO A 23 -2.17 -5.28 -20.09
CA PRO A 23 -3.19 -6.11 -20.68
C PRO A 23 -4.24 -5.17 -21.31
N TYR A 24 -4.02 -4.75 -22.56
CA TYR A 24 -5.02 -4.00 -23.29
C TYR A 24 -6.28 -4.87 -23.41
N ILE A 25 -7.37 -4.38 -22.84
CA ILE A 25 -8.67 -5.03 -22.95
C ILE A 25 -9.59 -4.08 -23.70
N GLU A 26 -10.01 -4.51 -24.88
CA GLU A 26 -10.88 -3.73 -25.75
C GLU A 26 -12.25 -3.54 -25.07
N PRO A 27 -12.66 -2.29 -24.78
CA PRO A 27 -13.96 -2.05 -24.17
C PRO A 27 -15.09 -2.41 -25.14
N PRO A 28 -16.26 -2.85 -24.65
CA PRO A 28 -17.44 -3.05 -25.50
C PRO A 28 -17.78 -1.78 -26.28
N ALA A 29 -18.12 -1.90 -27.57
CA ALA A 29 -18.37 -0.79 -28.49
C ALA A 29 -19.53 0.15 -28.09
N GLU A 30 -20.28 -0.20 -27.05
CA GLU A 30 -21.50 0.50 -26.59
C GLU A 30 -21.23 1.51 -25.47
N ILE A 31 -19.99 1.65 -24.99
CA ILE A 31 -19.66 2.53 -23.87
C ILE A 31 -18.47 3.43 -24.24
N GLU A 32 -18.69 4.75 -24.30
CA GLU A 32 -17.61 5.74 -24.16
C GLU A 32 -17.15 5.71 -22.70
N VAL A 33 -16.41 4.67 -22.32
CA VAL A 33 -15.84 4.58 -20.98
C VAL A 33 -14.56 5.40 -20.97
N ASP A 34 -14.36 6.17 -19.90
CA ASP A 34 -13.05 6.73 -19.58
C ASP A 34 -11.98 5.61 -19.60
N PRO A 35 -10.85 5.80 -20.31
CA PRO A 35 -9.77 4.81 -20.36
C PRO A 35 -9.27 4.35 -18.99
N MET A 36 -9.25 5.22 -17.97
CA MET A 36 -8.85 4.87 -16.60
C MET A 36 -9.89 3.96 -15.93
N ILE A 37 -11.18 4.25 -16.10
CA ILE A 37 -12.26 3.41 -15.56
C ILE A 37 -12.23 2.02 -16.22
N THR A 38 -11.93 1.96 -17.53
CA THR A 38 -11.77 0.69 -18.25
C THR A 38 -10.56 -0.10 -17.75
N GLU A 39 -9.43 0.56 -17.58
CA GLU A 39 -8.19 -0.05 -17.08
C GLU A 39 -8.42 -0.66 -15.70
N LEU A 40 -9.02 0.10 -14.77
CA LEU A 40 -9.33 -0.35 -13.41
C LEU A 40 -10.34 -1.51 -13.39
N ALA A 41 -11.36 -1.48 -14.23
CA ALA A 41 -12.40 -2.50 -14.25
C ALA A 41 -11.95 -3.83 -14.88
N MET A 42 -11.04 -3.77 -15.85
CA MET A 42 -10.67 -4.92 -16.67
C MET A 42 -9.32 -5.54 -16.26
N THR A 43 -8.46 -4.80 -15.57
CA THR A 43 -7.15 -5.31 -15.14
C THR A 43 -7.32 -6.29 -13.96
N PRO A 44 -6.89 -7.55 -14.09
CA PRO A 44 -7.00 -8.50 -13.00
C PRO A 44 -5.94 -8.21 -11.93
N TYR A 45 -6.33 -8.39 -10.67
CA TYR A 45 -5.41 -8.42 -9.54
C TYR A 45 -4.37 -9.53 -9.69
N LYS A 46 -3.12 -9.21 -9.33
CA LYS A 46 -1.99 -10.14 -9.27
C LYS A 46 -1.12 -9.81 -8.06
N THR A 47 -0.38 -10.78 -7.56
CA THR A 47 0.58 -10.52 -6.50
C THR A 47 1.80 -9.77 -7.03
N ILE A 48 2.51 -9.03 -6.17
CA ILE A 48 3.78 -8.38 -6.55
C ILE A 48 4.80 -9.45 -7.00
N GLU A 49 4.80 -10.61 -6.36
CA GLU A 49 5.57 -11.79 -6.81
C GLU A 49 5.27 -12.15 -8.27
N LYS A 50 4.00 -12.17 -8.66
CA LYS A 50 3.59 -12.55 -10.02
C LYS A 50 3.91 -11.47 -11.04
N LEU A 51 3.85 -10.20 -10.63
CA LEU A 51 4.20 -9.06 -11.48
C LEU A 51 5.71 -8.99 -11.75
N THR A 52 6.51 -9.16 -10.71
CA THR A 52 7.97 -9.00 -10.75
C THR A 52 8.69 -10.29 -11.12
N GLY A 53 8.11 -11.45 -10.80
CA GLY A 53 8.77 -12.75 -10.89
C GLY A 53 9.66 -13.07 -9.69
N ILE A 54 9.66 -12.23 -8.65
CA ILE A 54 10.50 -12.36 -7.45
C ILE A 54 9.63 -12.89 -6.30
N GLU A 55 9.88 -14.11 -5.86
CA GLU A 55 9.14 -14.73 -4.75
C GLU A 55 9.50 -14.10 -3.41
N GLN A 56 8.53 -13.91 -2.52
CA GLN A 56 8.71 -13.36 -1.17
C GLN A 56 9.81 -14.10 -0.39
N ILE A 57 9.94 -15.41 -0.60
CA ILE A 57 10.89 -16.26 0.13
C ILE A 57 12.37 -15.90 -0.14
N VAL A 58 12.67 -15.17 -1.22
CA VAL A 58 14.04 -14.73 -1.51
C VAL A 58 14.47 -13.51 -0.67
N PHE A 59 13.54 -12.85 0.02
CA PHE A 59 13.89 -11.74 0.88
C PHE A 59 14.50 -12.26 2.20
N PRO A 60 15.74 -11.86 2.53
CA PRO A 60 16.37 -12.30 3.77
C PRO A 60 15.74 -11.58 4.96
N ARG A 61 15.48 -12.30 6.06
CA ARG A 61 14.98 -11.69 7.31
C ARG A 61 15.85 -10.50 7.75
N SER A 62 15.22 -9.41 8.18
CA SER A 62 15.83 -8.14 8.60
C SER A 62 17.05 -8.31 9.53
N PHE A 63 16.96 -9.15 10.56
CA PHE A 63 18.05 -9.41 11.51
C PHE A 63 19.34 -9.99 10.89
N ARG A 64 19.33 -10.42 9.62
CA ARG A 64 20.51 -10.91 8.88
C ARG A 64 21.17 -9.84 8.03
N LEU A 65 20.56 -8.66 7.96
CA LEU A 65 21.00 -7.53 7.15
C LEU A 65 21.61 -6.46 8.06
N SER A 66 22.49 -5.65 7.49
CA SER A 66 22.91 -4.38 8.10
C SER A 66 21.99 -3.25 7.65
N ASP A 67 21.91 -2.17 8.43
CA ASP A 67 21.12 -0.97 8.09
C ASP A 67 21.39 -0.46 6.67
N LYS A 68 22.65 -0.52 6.24
CA LYS A 68 23.07 -0.14 4.87
C LYS A 68 22.46 -1.05 3.81
N GLN A 69 22.41 -2.36 4.06
CA GLN A 69 21.81 -3.32 3.14
C GLN A 69 20.29 -3.17 3.10
N ILE A 70 19.63 -2.99 4.24
CA ILE A 70 18.19 -2.74 4.32
C ILE A 70 17.85 -1.49 3.51
N SER A 71 18.56 -0.39 3.75
CA SER A 71 18.32 0.87 3.06
C SER A 71 18.51 0.74 1.53
N LEU A 72 19.52 -0.02 1.10
CA LEU A 72 19.78 -0.25 -0.32
C LEU A 72 18.67 -1.10 -0.97
N ILE A 73 18.25 -2.18 -0.31
CA ILE A 73 17.15 -3.03 -0.80
C ILE A 73 15.86 -2.22 -0.86
N LEU A 74 15.50 -1.49 0.20
CA LEU A 74 14.32 -0.62 0.23
C LEU A 74 14.31 0.38 -0.92
N SER A 75 15.42 1.10 -1.14
CA SER A 75 15.51 2.06 -2.24
C SER A 75 15.32 1.42 -3.62
N THR A 76 15.70 0.14 -3.75
CA THR A 76 15.53 -0.61 -5.00
C THR A 76 14.11 -1.16 -5.13
N ILE A 77 13.48 -1.57 -4.02
CA ILE A 77 12.06 -1.94 -3.98
C ILE A 77 11.19 -0.75 -4.40
N PHE A 78 11.41 0.45 -3.84
CA PHE A 78 10.64 1.62 -4.23
C PHE A 78 10.83 1.97 -5.71
N LYS A 79 12.05 1.94 -6.21
CA LYS A 79 12.32 2.13 -7.65
C LYS A 79 11.57 1.10 -8.52
N LEU A 80 11.47 -0.14 -8.06
CA LEU A 80 10.71 -1.19 -8.74
C LEU A 80 9.21 -0.89 -8.67
N LEU A 81 8.64 -0.55 -7.52
CA LEU A 81 7.21 -0.22 -7.42
C LEU A 81 6.85 1.00 -8.29
N ASP A 82 7.69 2.04 -8.29
CA ASP A 82 7.57 3.21 -9.16
C ASP A 82 7.52 2.82 -10.65
N SER A 83 8.31 1.82 -11.09
CA SER A 83 8.29 1.38 -12.49
C SER A 83 6.99 0.67 -12.88
N PHE A 84 6.24 0.17 -11.90
CA PHE A 84 4.91 -0.39 -12.07
C PHE A 84 3.79 0.63 -11.79
N ASN A 85 4.12 1.89 -11.48
CA ASN A 85 3.17 2.93 -11.06
C ASN A 85 2.37 2.49 -9.81
N ILE A 86 3.07 1.87 -8.85
CA ILE A 86 2.51 1.43 -7.58
C ILE A 86 3.12 2.28 -6.47
N ASP A 87 2.27 2.99 -5.72
CA ASP A 87 2.71 3.89 -4.65
C ASP A 87 2.24 3.36 -3.29
N LEU A 88 3.13 3.30 -2.30
CA LEU A 88 2.76 3.00 -0.91
C LEU A 88 2.28 4.29 -0.23
N VAL A 89 0.97 4.49 -0.12
CA VAL A 89 0.38 5.80 0.21
C VAL A 89 0.19 6.07 1.70
N ASP A 90 0.14 5.01 2.51
CA ASP A 90 -0.21 5.04 3.94
C ASP A 90 1.01 4.88 4.86
N LYS A 91 2.22 4.96 4.28
CA LYS A 91 3.49 4.84 5.01
C LYS A 91 3.66 5.99 6.02
N PRO A 92 3.91 5.73 7.31
CA PRO A 92 4.25 6.78 8.25
C PRO A 92 5.58 7.49 7.91
N ASP A 93 5.68 8.78 8.26
CA ASP A 93 6.86 9.61 7.97
C ASP A 93 8.13 9.13 8.69
N TYR A 94 7.99 8.70 9.95
CA TYR A 94 9.12 8.40 10.84
C TYR A 94 9.34 6.91 11.09
N ILE A 95 8.86 6.05 10.19
CA ILE A 95 9.02 4.60 10.32
C ILE A 95 10.50 4.17 10.14
N PRO A 96 11.07 3.35 11.04
CA PRO A 96 12.39 2.77 10.88
C PRO A 96 12.47 1.88 9.64
N ASN A 97 13.59 1.96 8.91
CA ASN A 97 13.82 1.16 7.70
C ASN A 97 13.69 -0.35 7.94
N GLU A 98 14.09 -0.84 9.12
CA GLU A 98 13.95 -2.27 9.45
C GLU A 98 12.48 -2.72 9.44
N ILE A 99 11.60 -1.92 10.05
CA ILE A 99 10.16 -2.21 10.11
C ILE A 99 9.54 -2.05 8.73
N LEU A 100 9.86 -0.96 8.03
CA LEU A 100 9.36 -0.73 6.67
C LEU A 100 9.75 -1.87 5.71
N TYR A 101 10.96 -2.39 5.86
CA TYR A 101 11.42 -3.54 5.08
C TYR A 101 10.60 -4.79 5.40
N ASP A 102 10.41 -5.10 6.67
CA ASP A 102 9.62 -6.28 7.07
C ASP A 102 8.16 -6.16 6.60
N VAL A 103 7.56 -4.96 6.66
CA VAL A 103 6.21 -4.71 6.11
C VAL A 103 6.17 -4.95 4.61
N LEU A 104 7.07 -4.33 3.83
CA LEU A 104 7.06 -4.51 2.37
C LEU A 104 7.29 -5.96 1.95
N VAL A 105 8.13 -6.69 2.69
CA VAL A 105 8.36 -8.12 2.44
C VAL A 105 7.14 -8.94 2.81
N GLU A 106 6.49 -8.69 3.94
CA GLU A 106 5.29 -9.43 4.37
C GLU A 106 4.14 -9.28 3.36
N TYR A 107 3.93 -8.07 2.84
CA TYR A 107 2.87 -7.77 1.86
C TYR A 107 3.31 -8.02 0.40
N TRP A 108 4.48 -8.62 0.17
CA TRP A 108 4.97 -8.90 -1.18
C TRP A 108 4.09 -9.91 -1.94
N SER A 109 3.43 -10.81 -1.22
CA SER A 109 2.48 -11.77 -1.77
C SER A 109 1.06 -11.22 -1.92
N ASP A 110 0.81 -9.96 -1.58
CA ASP A 110 -0.53 -9.37 -1.63
C ASP A 110 -0.91 -8.91 -3.03
N TYR A 111 -2.23 -8.83 -3.25
CA TYR A 111 -2.82 -8.53 -4.54
C TYR A 111 -2.78 -7.02 -4.84
N VAL A 112 -2.19 -6.68 -5.98
CA VAL A 112 -2.17 -5.34 -6.56
C VAL A 112 -2.74 -5.36 -7.98
N GLN A 113 -3.11 -4.21 -8.52
CA GLN A 113 -3.40 -4.07 -9.95
C GLN A 113 -2.27 -3.31 -10.63
N TYR A 114 -1.79 -3.82 -11.78
CA TYR A 114 -0.84 -3.08 -12.60
C TYR A 114 -1.58 -2.10 -13.50
N LEU A 115 -1.64 -0.84 -13.08
CA LEU A 115 -2.39 0.23 -13.74
C LEU A 115 -1.41 1.27 -14.31
N PRO A 116 -0.81 1.04 -15.50
CA PRO A 116 0.21 1.93 -16.04
C PRO A 116 -0.29 3.34 -16.35
N SER A 117 -1.60 3.54 -16.51
CA SER A 117 -2.18 4.87 -16.79
C SER A 117 -2.64 5.58 -15.53
N SER A 118 -3.34 4.87 -14.65
CA SER A 118 -3.99 5.44 -13.46
C SER A 118 -3.20 5.31 -12.16
N GLY A 119 -2.30 4.32 -12.08
CA GLY A 119 -1.54 4.01 -10.87
C GLY A 119 -2.35 3.17 -9.89
N PHE A 120 -1.63 2.52 -8.97
CA PHE A 120 -2.24 1.72 -7.92
C PHE A 120 -1.70 2.16 -6.56
N ASP A 121 -2.61 2.58 -5.69
CA ASP A 121 -2.31 2.93 -4.32
C ASP A 121 -2.26 1.64 -3.49
N LEU A 122 -1.06 1.26 -3.07
CA LEU A 122 -0.85 0.18 -2.12
C LEU A 122 -1.08 0.74 -0.72
N GLU A 123 -2.12 0.24 -0.06
CA GLU A 123 -2.43 0.48 1.34
C GLU A 123 -2.27 -0.83 2.11
N VAL A 124 -1.50 -0.82 3.20
CA VAL A 124 -1.27 -1.98 4.06
C VAL A 124 -1.80 -1.77 5.48
N CYS A 125 -2.03 -0.53 5.88
CA CYS A 125 -2.67 -0.11 7.10
C CYS A 125 -4.07 -0.70 7.18
N THR A 126 -4.37 -1.35 8.30
CA THR A 126 -5.67 -1.98 8.55
C THR A 126 -6.67 -1.02 9.18
N GLY A 127 -6.23 0.16 9.63
CA GLY A 127 -7.04 1.08 10.42
C GLY A 127 -7.34 0.58 11.85
N ASP A 128 -6.72 -0.52 12.27
CA ASP A 128 -6.91 -1.15 13.57
C ASP A 128 -5.57 -1.27 14.29
N SER A 129 -5.47 -0.66 15.48
CA SER A 129 -4.23 -0.60 16.26
C SER A 129 -3.72 -1.98 16.69
N ASP A 130 -4.60 -2.97 16.87
CA ASP A 130 -4.20 -4.34 17.23
C ASP A 130 -3.60 -5.11 16.05
N THR A 131 -3.95 -4.74 14.81
CA THR A 131 -3.51 -5.44 13.58
C THR A 131 -2.62 -4.58 12.68
N CYS A 132 -2.27 -3.36 13.10
CA CYS A 132 -1.52 -2.42 12.29
C CYS A 132 -0.09 -2.93 11.98
N PRO A 133 0.29 -3.07 10.71
CA PRO A 133 1.62 -3.57 10.33
C PRO A 133 2.74 -2.58 10.66
N TYR A 134 2.41 -1.30 10.81
CA TYR A 134 3.35 -0.24 11.17
C TYR A 134 3.64 -0.14 12.66
N LEU A 135 3.00 -0.99 13.50
CA LEU A 135 3.18 -1.00 14.94
C LEU A 135 2.90 0.41 15.53
N GLY A 136 3.64 0.81 16.57
CA GLY A 136 3.51 2.13 17.20
C GLY A 136 4.03 3.32 16.37
N PHE A 137 4.24 3.16 15.06
CA PHE A 137 4.65 4.25 14.16
C PHE A 137 3.47 4.84 13.36
N CYS A 138 2.29 4.23 13.45
CA CYS A 138 1.06 4.74 12.82
C CYS A 138 0.08 5.22 13.90
N ASN A 139 -0.65 6.30 13.62
CA ASN A 139 -1.62 6.91 14.52
C ASN A 139 -3.04 6.40 14.22
N CYS A 140 -3.25 5.08 14.20
CA CYS A 140 -4.56 4.48 13.88
C CYS A 140 -5.70 4.94 14.82
N ASP A 141 -5.37 5.39 16.04
CA ASP A 141 -6.33 5.73 17.08
C ASP A 141 -6.69 7.23 17.14
N GLU A 142 -6.06 8.11 16.35
CA GLU A 142 -6.29 9.56 16.44
C GLU A 142 -7.50 10.07 15.64
N ASP A 143 -8.08 9.27 14.75
CA ASP A 143 -9.15 9.71 13.84
C ASP A 143 -10.59 9.31 14.25
N PHE A 144 -10.79 8.67 15.41
CA PHE A 144 -12.11 8.22 15.88
C PHE A 144 -12.63 8.88 17.16
N LEU A 145 -11.97 9.92 17.66
CA LEU A 145 -12.41 10.65 18.85
C LEU A 145 -12.56 12.15 18.54
N ASP A 146 -13.81 12.55 18.26
CA ASP A 146 -14.45 13.82 18.67
C ASP A 146 -15.38 14.48 17.61
N GLU A 147 -16.35 13.75 17.04
CA GLU A 147 -17.53 14.40 16.41
C GLU A 147 -18.90 13.98 16.97
N ASP A 148 -18.97 13.00 17.87
CA ASP A 148 -20.25 12.47 18.41
C ASP A 148 -20.33 12.42 19.95
N GLU A 149 -19.68 13.34 20.66
CA GLU A 149 -20.03 13.59 22.07
C GLU A 149 -21.08 14.71 22.13
N PRO A 150 -22.40 14.40 22.21
CA PRO A 150 -23.39 15.44 22.41
C PRO A 150 -23.10 16.15 23.74
N PRO A 151 -23.05 17.48 23.79
CA PRO A 151 -22.62 18.20 24.98
C PRO A 151 -23.50 17.84 26.18
N ALA A 152 -22.84 17.45 27.28
CA ALA A 152 -23.48 17.11 28.53
C ALA A 152 -24.28 18.31 29.09
N HIS A 153 -25.60 18.17 29.02
CA HIS A 153 -26.64 18.66 29.93
C HIS A 153 -26.58 20.12 30.43
N PHE A 154 -27.59 20.92 30.06
CA PHE A 154 -28.23 21.84 31.00
C PHE A 154 -29.74 21.66 30.95
N SER A 155 -30.27 21.10 32.04
CA SER A 155 -31.67 21.28 32.43
C SER A 155 -31.92 22.77 32.61
N ASP A 156 -33.00 23.31 32.05
CA ASP A 156 -34.02 24.04 32.81
C ASP A 156 -35.16 24.56 31.92
N ASN A 157 -36.37 24.04 32.22
CA ASN A 157 -37.69 24.69 32.24
C ASN A 157 -38.20 25.46 31.00
N GLU A 158 -39.30 24.99 30.40
CA GLU A 158 -40.67 25.54 30.55
C GLU A 158 -41.58 25.00 29.43
N ASP A 159 -42.66 24.31 29.82
CA ASP A 159 -43.79 23.93 28.96
C ASP A 159 -44.41 25.16 28.26
N PRO A 160 -44.91 24.99 27.03
CA PRO A 160 -46.19 25.61 26.69
C PRO A 160 -47.16 24.59 26.07
N GLU A 161 -48.29 24.43 26.75
CA GLU A 161 -49.49 23.73 26.27
C GLU A 161 -49.87 24.15 24.85
N MET A 162 -50.07 23.18 23.94
CA MET A 162 -50.71 23.44 22.65
C MET A 162 -52.24 23.33 22.77
N PRO A 163 -53.02 24.35 22.34
CA PRO A 163 -54.47 24.24 22.26
C PRO A 163 -54.86 23.40 21.03
N PHE A 164 -55.84 22.52 21.20
CA PHE A 164 -56.48 21.73 20.14
C PHE A 164 -57.31 22.60 19.18
#